data_AF-A0A3N5RY28-F1
#
_entry.id   AF-A0A3N5RY28-F1
#
_cell.length_a   1.000
_cell.length_b   1.000
_cell.length_c   1.000
_cell.angle_alpha   90.00
_cell.angle_beta   90.00
_cell.angle_gamma   90.00
#
_symmetry.space_group_name_H-M   'P 1'
#
loop_
_entity.id
_entity.type
_entity.pdbx_description
1 polymer ?
#
loop_
_entity_poly.entity_id
_entity_poly.type
_entity_poly.pdbx_seq_one_letter_code
_entity_poly.pdbx_strand_id
1 'polypeptide(L)'
;LVDLDHARPATIATMRAHGHDPCVVLQTSPAHLQAWIRLSTSPLEPLVASAAGKLLAAAYGGDPASTDWRHLGRLAGFTNQKPARRTSGGHAPWVKVVSAQTGVAPQAEALLQSARAMASPPPALTFHTTATFPDSGPATITASVAAELYQACMARWHIRQRFPQPDWSIVDCWVARHLLRRRWPPAQVLEILRLASPQFPRRHGDPDDYLRRTVARAAFPFPPRPVCADHASASIRLDPPSTCSNSTGGR
;
A
#
# COMPACT_ATOMS: atom_id res chain seq x y z
N LEU A 1 -6.02 9.77 -3.17
CA LEU A 1 -4.81 9.85 -4.02
C LEU A 1 -4.53 8.47 -4.58
N VAL A 2 -4.08 8.39 -5.83
CA VAL A 2 -3.55 7.16 -6.44
C VAL A 2 -2.10 7.43 -6.81
N ASP A 3 -1.18 6.68 -6.21
CA ASP A 3 0.25 6.77 -6.46
C ASP A 3 0.63 5.74 -7.52
N LEU A 4 1.01 6.19 -8.70
CA LEU A 4 1.23 5.34 -9.88
C LEU A 4 2.73 5.20 -10.12
N ASP A 5 3.29 4.08 -9.68
CA ASP A 5 4.62 3.67 -10.07
C ASP A 5 4.58 3.07 -11.48
N HIS A 6 5.42 3.58 -12.39
CA HIS A 6 5.43 3.20 -13.81
C HIS A 6 4.12 3.52 -14.54
N ALA A 7 3.64 4.75 -14.40
CA ALA A 7 2.41 5.20 -15.03
C ALA A 7 2.48 5.03 -16.56
N ARG A 8 1.60 4.18 -17.10
CA ARG A 8 1.43 4.04 -18.54
C ARG A 8 0.77 5.32 -19.08
N PRO A 9 1.10 5.77 -20.31
CA PRO A 9 0.50 6.97 -20.90
C PRO A 9 -1.04 6.95 -20.89
N ALA A 10 -1.64 5.76 -21.05
CA ALA A 10 -3.07 5.59 -21.09
C ALA A 10 -3.76 5.62 -19.72
N THR A 11 -3.05 5.46 -18.59
CA THR A 11 -3.70 5.26 -17.27
C THR A 11 -4.61 6.44 -16.91
N ILE A 12 -4.17 7.68 -17.12
CA ILE A 12 -4.99 8.87 -16.83
C ILE A 12 -6.21 8.96 -17.75
N ALA A 13 -6.07 8.57 -19.03
CA ALA A 13 -7.19 8.51 -19.96
C ALA A 13 -8.21 7.45 -19.53
N THR A 14 -7.76 6.27 -19.10
CA THR A 14 -8.63 5.22 -18.54
C THR A 14 -9.34 5.68 -17.28
N MET A 15 -8.66 6.40 -16.37
CA MET A 15 -9.30 6.96 -15.19
C MET A 15 -10.47 7.88 -15.54
N ARG A 16 -10.28 8.76 -16.54
CA ARG A 16 -11.33 9.65 -17.04
C ARG A 16 -12.46 8.90 -17.74
N ALA A 17 -12.13 7.90 -18.56
CA ALA A 17 -13.13 7.08 -19.25
C ALA A 17 -14.05 6.33 -18.26
N HIS A 18 -13.52 5.94 -17.10
CA HIS A 18 -14.30 5.34 -16.01
C HIS A 18 -15.02 6.38 -15.12
N GLY A 19 -14.90 7.68 -15.42
CA GLY A 19 -15.48 8.76 -14.60
C GLY A 19 -14.78 8.99 -13.26
N HIS A 20 -13.53 8.54 -13.11
CA HIS A 20 -12.67 8.77 -11.94
C HIS A 20 -11.67 9.90 -12.23
N ASP A 21 -12.16 10.98 -12.81
CA ASP A 21 -11.40 12.13 -13.29
C ASP A 21 -10.49 12.72 -12.20
N PRO A 22 -9.15 12.69 -12.41
CA PRO A 22 -8.25 13.36 -11.48
C PRO A 22 -8.43 14.87 -11.52
N CYS A 23 -8.63 15.50 -10.35
CA CYS A 23 -8.62 16.95 -10.21
C CYS A 23 -7.19 17.51 -10.27
N VAL A 24 -6.18 16.74 -9.84
CA VAL A 24 -4.77 17.11 -9.98
C VAL A 24 -3.97 15.88 -10.37
N VAL A 25 -3.12 16.01 -11.39
CA VAL A 25 -2.10 15.00 -11.75
C VAL A 25 -0.73 15.64 -11.60
N LEU A 26 0.11 15.02 -10.78
CA LEU A 26 1.49 15.43 -10.58
C LEU A 26 2.43 14.39 -11.15
N GLN A 27 3.49 14.84 -11.80
CA GLN A 27 4.65 14.00 -12.10
C GLN A 27 5.66 14.15 -10.97
N THR A 28 5.87 13.09 -10.19
CA THR A 28 6.77 13.13 -9.03
C THR A 28 8.22 12.83 -9.40
N SER A 29 8.42 12.16 -10.54
CA SER A 29 9.69 11.88 -11.21
C SER A 29 9.38 11.28 -12.61
N PRO A 30 10.35 11.10 -13.52
CA PRO A 30 10.10 10.44 -14.81
C PRO A 30 9.34 9.11 -14.64
N ALA A 31 8.24 8.93 -15.38
CA ALA A 31 7.33 7.77 -15.30
C ALA A 31 6.62 7.49 -13.96
N HIS A 32 6.67 8.40 -12.98
CA HIS A 32 5.93 8.28 -11.72
C HIS A 32 4.91 9.42 -11.57
N LEU A 33 3.64 9.06 -11.39
CA LEU A 33 2.55 10.03 -11.28
C LEU A 33 1.82 9.89 -9.94
N GLN A 34 1.27 11.01 -9.48
CA GLN A 34 0.30 11.04 -8.38
C GLN A 34 -0.98 11.70 -8.87
N ALA A 35 -2.08 10.96 -8.83
CA ALA A 35 -3.40 11.43 -9.24
C ALA A 35 -4.30 11.65 -8.01
N TRP A 36 -4.74 12.89 -7.83
CA TRP A 36 -5.74 13.26 -6.84
C TRP A 36 -7.12 13.25 -7.49
N ILE A 37 -8.05 12.51 -6.90
CA ILE A 37 -9.44 12.43 -7.34
C ILE A 37 -10.29 12.99 -6.20
N ARG A 38 -11.12 13.98 -6.52
CA ARG A 38 -12.08 14.54 -5.57
C ARG A 38 -13.36 13.72 -5.64
N LEU A 39 -13.67 13.00 -4.56
CA LEU A 39 -14.84 12.12 -4.50
C LEU A 39 -16.07 12.77 -3.85
N SER A 40 -15.89 13.86 -3.10
CA SER A 40 -16.99 14.53 -2.41
C SER A 40 -16.67 16.01 -2.22
N THR A 41 -17.72 16.83 -2.10
CA THR A 41 -17.63 18.21 -1.62
C THR A 41 -17.58 18.31 -0.10
N SER A 42 -18.13 17.31 0.59
CA SER A 42 -18.12 17.17 2.05
C SER A 42 -17.04 16.20 2.52
N PRO A 43 -16.54 16.34 3.77
CA PRO A 43 -15.60 15.38 4.36
C PRO A 43 -16.11 13.95 4.29
N LEU A 44 -15.20 13.01 4.00
CA LEU A 44 -15.47 11.58 4.00
C LEU A 44 -15.02 10.96 5.32
N GLU A 45 -15.75 9.94 5.77
CA GLU A 45 -15.34 9.12 6.91
C GLU A 45 -13.99 8.43 6.60
N PRO A 46 -13.03 8.39 7.54
CA PRO A 46 -11.70 7.82 7.30
C PRO A 46 -11.66 6.41 6.72
N LEU A 47 -12.55 5.51 7.18
CA LEU A 47 -12.60 4.14 6.67
C LEU A 47 -13.07 4.10 5.23
N VAL A 48 -14.10 4.87 4.89
CA VAL A 48 -14.63 5.00 3.53
C VAL A 48 -13.57 5.63 2.61
N ALA A 49 -12.90 6.69 3.04
CA ALA A 49 -11.84 7.34 2.26
C ALA A 49 -10.67 6.37 1.96
N SER A 50 -10.26 5.58 2.96
CA SER A 50 -9.21 4.56 2.79
C SER A 50 -9.67 3.42 1.87
N ALA A 51 -10.92 2.98 1.99
CA ALA A 51 -11.50 1.96 1.13
C ALA A 51 -11.59 2.43 -0.34
N ALA A 52 -12.01 3.68 -0.56
CA ALA A 52 -12.03 4.29 -1.89
C ALA A 52 -10.62 4.38 -2.49
N GLY A 53 -9.62 4.77 -1.69
CA GLY A 53 -8.21 4.74 -2.10
C GLY A 53 -7.75 3.35 -2.55
N LYS A 54 -8.13 2.30 -1.82
CA LYS A 54 -7.82 0.90 -2.17
C LYS A 54 -8.50 0.46 -3.47
N LEU A 55 -9.78 0.78 -3.65
CA LEU A 55 -10.52 0.49 -4.88
C LEU A 55 -9.86 1.15 -6.10
N LEU A 56 -9.51 2.43 -5.98
CA LEU A 56 -8.86 3.16 -7.06
C LEU A 56 -7.46 2.61 -7.38
N ALA A 57 -6.66 2.30 -6.36
CA ALA A 57 -5.35 1.69 -6.56
C ALA A 57 -5.47 0.32 -7.24
N ALA A 58 -6.42 -0.51 -6.83
CA ALA A 58 -6.67 -1.80 -7.46
C ALA A 58 -7.11 -1.66 -8.93
N ALA A 59 -7.98 -0.69 -9.23
CA ALA A 59 -8.49 -0.47 -10.58
C ALA A 59 -7.42 0.05 -11.56
N TYR A 60 -6.45 0.82 -11.08
CA TYR A 60 -5.51 1.55 -11.94
C TYR A 60 -4.05 1.14 -11.78
N GLY A 61 -3.76 0.14 -10.95
CA GLY A 61 -2.40 -0.30 -10.65
C GLY A 61 -1.62 0.69 -9.79
N GLY A 62 -2.29 1.39 -8.88
CA GLY A 62 -1.64 2.25 -7.90
C GLY A 62 -0.99 1.47 -6.76
N ASP A 63 -0.01 2.07 -6.08
CA ASP A 63 0.67 1.49 -4.93
C ASP A 63 -0.32 1.26 -3.77
N PRO A 64 -0.57 -0.01 -3.36
CA PRO A 64 -1.45 -0.33 -2.24
C PRO A 64 -0.95 0.22 -0.89
N ALA A 65 0.33 0.59 -0.77
CA ALA A 65 0.87 1.23 0.43
C ALA A 65 0.47 2.71 0.54
N SER A 66 -0.03 3.31 -0.55
CA SER A 66 -0.37 4.74 -0.67
C SER A 66 -1.87 5.05 -0.57
N THR A 67 -2.68 4.09 -0.10
CA THR A 67 -4.15 4.18 -0.12
C THR A 67 -4.79 4.65 1.19
N ASP A 68 -4.00 4.99 2.20
CA ASP A 68 -4.52 5.51 3.47
C ASP A 68 -5.12 6.91 3.32
N TRP A 69 -6.19 7.21 4.07
CA TRP A 69 -6.87 8.51 3.99
C TRP A 69 -5.98 9.71 4.38
N ARG A 70 -4.93 9.50 5.18
CA ARG A 70 -3.92 10.51 5.54
C ARG A 70 -2.65 10.41 4.69
N HIS A 71 -2.65 9.64 3.61
CA HIS A 71 -1.46 9.53 2.79
C HIS A 71 -1.07 10.88 2.19
N LEU A 72 0.19 11.27 2.37
CA LEU A 72 0.73 12.53 1.88
C LEU A 72 1.19 12.37 0.44
N GLY A 73 0.74 13.25 -0.45
CA GLY A 73 1.33 13.37 -1.78
C GLY A 73 2.51 14.35 -1.83
N ARG A 74 3.12 14.43 -3.00
CA ARG A 74 4.18 15.41 -3.30
C ARG A 74 3.58 16.76 -3.63
N LEU A 75 4.35 17.81 -3.37
CA LEU A 75 4.03 19.18 -3.75
C LEU A 75 4.85 19.56 -4.99
N ALA A 76 4.19 20.11 -6.00
CA ALA A 76 4.86 20.63 -7.19
C ALA A 76 5.74 21.83 -6.85
N GLY A 77 6.79 22.05 -7.64
CA GLY A 77 7.76 23.13 -7.40
C GLY A 77 8.83 22.78 -6.37
N PHE A 78 8.88 21.54 -5.88
CA PHE A 78 9.98 21.00 -5.08
C PHE A 78 10.65 19.84 -5.80
N THR A 79 11.90 19.56 -5.42
CA THR A 79 12.65 18.42 -5.95
C THR A 79 12.38 17.14 -5.15
N ASN A 80 12.26 16.02 -5.84
CA ASN A 80 12.11 14.71 -5.22
C ASN A 80 13.48 14.21 -4.75
N GLN A 81 13.72 14.27 -3.44
CA GLN A 81 15.01 13.95 -2.85
C GLN A 81 15.30 12.45 -2.70
N LYS A 82 14.34 11.56 -3.03
CA LYS A 82 14.51 10.11 -2.91
C LYS A 82 15.70 9.64 -3.78
N PRO A 83 16.74 9.01 -3.22
CA PRO A 83 17.93 8.60 -4.00
C PRO A 83 17.60 7.70 -5.19
N ALA A 84 16.64 6.79 -5.03
CA ALA A 84 16.16 5.92 -6.12
C ALA A 84 15.35 6.63 -7.22
N ARG A 85 15.23 7.96 -7.18
CA ARG A 85 14.52 8.78 -8.18
C ARG A 85 15.44 9.76 -8.89
N ARG A 86 16.75 9.72 -8.66
CA ARG A 86 17.71 10.58 -9.36
C ARG A 86 17.66 10.33 -10.86
N THR A 87 17.86 11.38 -11.65
CA THR A 87 17.98 11.26 -13.11
C THR A 87 19.27 10.52 -13.49
N SER A 88 19.43 10.18 -14.77
CA SER A 88 20.68 9.59 -15.28
C SER A 88 21.93 10.45 -14.98
N GLY A 89 21.75 11.77 -14.86
CA GLY A 89 22.80 12.71 -14.44
C GLY A 89 22.96 12.89 -12.92
N GLY A 90 22.26 12.09 -12.09
CA GLY A 90 22.38 12.14 -10.63
C GLY A 90 21.61 13.27 -9.94
N HIS A 91 20.84 14.08 -10.67
CA HIS A 91 20.09 15.21 -10.11
C HIS A 91 18.74 14.77 -9.53
N ALA A 92 18.25 15.49 -8.51
CA ALA A 92 16.88 15.30 -8.01
C ALA A 92 15.87 15.84 -9.04
N PRO A 93 14.90 15.05 -9.51
CA PRO A 93 13.91 15.54 -10.46
C PRO A 93 12.92 16.48 -9.77
N TRP A 94 12.41 17.45 -10.52
CA TRP A 94 11.35 18.34 -10.06
C TRP A 94 9.99 17.66 -10.09
N VAL A 95 9.19 17.89 -9.05
CA VAL A 95 7.77 17.53 -9.04
C VAL A 95 7.01 18.58 -9.85
N LYS A 96 6.28 18.14 -10.88
CA LYS A 96 5.60 19.01 -11.86
C LYS A 96 4.10 18.79 -11.83
N VAL A 97 3.33 19.85 -12.06
CA VAL A 97 1.90 19.72 -12.38
C VAL A 97 1.78 19.27 -13.84
N VAL A 98 1.08 18.17 -14.06
CA VAL A 98 0.75 17.66 -15.42
C VAL A 98 -0.60 18.20 -15.85
N SER A 99 -1.59 18.18 -14.95
CA SER A 99 -2.90 18.78 -15.16
C SER A 99 -3.54 19.17 -13.84
N ALA A 100 -4.34 20.23 -13.85
CA ALA A 100 -5.17 20.65 -12.73
C ALA A 100 -6.53 21.10 -13.25
N GLN A 101 -7.60 20.58 -12.64
CA GLN A 101 -8.98 20.90 -12.96
C GLN A 101 -9.82 20.84 -11.69
N THR A 102 -10.90 21.62 -11.65
CA THR A 102 -11.86 21.59 -10.54
C THR A 102 -12.95 20.56 -10.82
N GLY A 103 -13.72 20.22 -9.77
CA GLY A 103 -14.88 19.33 -9.88
C GLY A 103 -14.75 18.06 -9.04
N VAL A 104 -15.89 17.43 -8.82
CA VAL A 104 -16.00 16.07 -8.26
C VAL A 104 -15.99 15.09 -9.42
N ALA A 105 -15.34 13.94 -9.24
CA ALA A 105 -15.28 12.92 -10.30
C ALA A 105 -16.69 12.43 -10.67
N PRO A 106 -17.04 12.30 -11.97
CA PRO A 106 -18.40 11.97 -12.41
C PRO A 106 -18.99 10.69 -11.78
N GLN A 107 -18.17 9.66 -11.58
CA GLN A 107 -18.58 8.38 -10.99
C GLN A 107 -18.20 8.25 -9.50
N ALA A 108 -17.99 9.37 -8.81
CA ALA A 108 -17.59 9.36 -7.42
C ALA A 108 -18.60 8.65 -6.50
N GLU A 109 -19.91 8.86 -6.68
CA GLU A 109 -20.91 8.28 -5.78
C GLU A 109 -20.97 6.75 -5.91
N ALA A 110 -20.90 6.20 -7.13
CA ALA A 110 -20.85 4.75 -7.35
C ALA A 110 -19.61 4.12 -6.69
N LEU A 111 -18.45 4.78 -6.79
CA LEU A 111 -17.24 4.36 -6.08
C LEU A 111 -17.42 4.45 -4.55
N LEU A 112 -18.04 5.51 -4.04
CA LEU A 112 -18.28 5.70 -2.61
C LEU A 112 -19.25 4.66 -2.04
N GLN A 113 -20.28 4.27 -2.79
CA GLN A 113 -21.17 3.16 -2.40
C GLN A 113 -20.39 1.86 -2.23
N SER A 114 -19.53 1.53 -3.20
CA SER A 114 -18.64 0.36 -3.14
C SER A 114 -17.66 0.46 -1.97
N ALA A 115 -17.11 1.65 -1.72
CA ALA A 115 -16.19 1.90 -0.62
C ALA A 115 -16.87 1.76 0.75
N ARG A 116 -18.12 2.22 0.91
CA ARG A 116 -18.92 2.05 2.14
C ARG A 116 -19.22 0.57 2.40
N ALA A 117 -19.54 -0.20 1.36
CA ALA A 117 -19.75 -1.65 1.49
C ALA A 117 -18.46 -2.39 1.92
N MET A 118 -17.29 -1.96 1.40
CA MET A 118 -15.99 -2.51 1.79
C MET A 118 -15.55 -2.05 3.19
N ALA A 119 -15.91 -0.82 3.57
CA ALA A 119 -15.65 -0.24 4.88
C ALA A 119 -16.59 -0.87 5.92
N SER A 120 -16.47 -2.17 6.13
CA SER A 120 -16.95 -2.76 7.37
C SER A 120 -16.12 -2.15 8.50
N PRO A 121 -16.75 -1.61 9.55
CA PRO A 121 -16.01 -1.31 10.75
C PRO A 121 -15.29 -2.61 11.16
N PRO A 122 -14.02 -2.55 11.60
CA PRO A 122 -13.47 -3.69 12.34
C PRO A 122 -14.50 -4.03 13.42
N PRO A 123 -14.80 -5.32 13.68
CA PRO A 123 -15.64 -5.67 14.83
C PRO A 123 -15.10 -4.85 15.98
N ALA A 124 -15.97 -4.05 16.60
CA ALA A 124 -15.57 -3.18 17.68
C ALA A 124 -14.71 -4.04 18.59
N LEU A 125 -13.41 -3.73 18.67
CA LEU A 125 -12.65 -4.13 19.82
C LEU A 125 -13.28 -3.29 20.92
N THR A 126 -14.40 -3.78 21.45
CA THR A 126 -14.88 -3.36 22.74
C THR A 126 -13.68 -3.58 23.64
N PHE A 127 -13.04 -2.48 24.00
CA PHE A 127 -12.22 -2.41 25.18
C PHE A 127 -13.18 -2.68 26.34
N HIS A 128 -13.51 -3.96 26.55
CA HIS A 128 -14.10 -4.41 27.78
C HIS A 128 -12.99 -4.30 28.82
N THR A 129 -12.94 -3.16 29.49
CA THR A 129 -12.20 -2.96 30.74
C THR A 129 -12.88 -3.72 31.88
N THR A 130 -13.17 -5.01 31.66
CA THR A 130 -13.74 -5.93 32.64
C THR A 130 -13.29 -7.32 32.26
N ALA A 131 -11.98 -7.55 32.34
CA ALA A 131 -11.46 -8.87 32.56
C ALA A 131 -10.74 -8.80 33.89
N THR A 132 -11.39 -9.34 34.91
CA THR A 132 -10.80 -9.66 36.20
C THR A 132 -9.73 -10.71 35.94
N PHE A 133 -8.51 -10.24 35.63
CA PHE A 133 -7.32 -11.06 35.65
C PHE A 133 -6.71 -10.98 37.05
N PRO A 134 -6.14 -12.08 37.57
CA PRO A 134 -5.47 -12.06 38.85
C PRO A 134 -4.36 -11.01 38.81
N ASP A 135 -4.34 -10.19 39.86
CA ASP A 135 -3.38 -9.14 40.11
C ASP A 135 -1.94 -9.63 39.88
N SER A 136 -1.37 -9.22 38.76
CA SER A 136 0.04 -9.31 38.44
C SER A 136 0.28 -8.12 37.53
N GLY A 137 0.94 -7.08 38.06
CA GLY A 137 1.16 -5.79 37.40
C GLY A 137 1.77 -5.92 35.99
N PRO A 138 1.86 -4.82 35.21
CA PRO A 138 2.36 -4.88 33.85
C PRO A 138 3.80 -5.38 33.86
N ALA A 139 4.01 -6.65 33.53
CA ALA A 139 5.33 -7.19 33.29
C ALA A 139 5.96 -6.36 32.17
N THR A 140 6.89 -5.48 32.56
CA THR A 140 7.57 -4.60 31.63
C THR A 140 8.41 -5.50 30.73
N ILE A 141 8.10 -5.53 29.43
CA ILE A 141 8.90 -6.30 28.47
C ILE A 141 10.32 -5.75 28.51
N THR A 142 11.29 -6.62 28.79
CA THR A 142 12.69 -6.24 28.80
C THR A 142 13.21 -6.06 27.37
N ALA A 143 14.25 -5.24 27.21
CA ALA A 143 14.89 -5.02 25.92
C ALA A 143 15.42 -6.32 25.28
N SER A 144 15.92 -7.27 26.09
CA SER A 144 16.39 -8.57 25.60
C SER A 144 15.25 -9.40 25.01
N VAL A 145 14.12 -9.50 25.71
CA VAL A 145 12.94 -10.24 25.25
C VAL A 145 12.35 -9.60 23.99
N ALA A 146 12.28 -8.27 23.94
CA ALA A 146 11.84 -7.55 22.74
C ALA A 146 12.77 -7.85 21.54
N ALA A 147 14.08 -7.80 21.75
CA ALA A 147 15.08 -8.10 20.72
C ALA A 147 14.95 -9.54 20.21
N GLU A 148 14.81 -10.52 21.10
CA GLU A 148 14.62 -11.92 20.74
C GLU A 148 13.37 -12.14 19.87
N LEU A 149 12.23 -11.56 20.28
CA LEU A 149 10.98 -11.67 19.52
C LEU A 149 11.10 -11.06 18.12
N TYR A 150 11.74 -9.90 18.01
CA TYR A 150 11.95 -9.22 16.74
C TYR A 150 12.91 -10.02 15.84
N GLN A 151 14.05 -10.48 16.39
CA GLN A 151 15.01 -11.29 15.66
C GLN A 151 14.42 -12.64 15.23
N ALA A 152 13.59 -13.28 16.04
CA ALA A 152 12.89 -14.50 15.68
C ALA A 152 11.98 -14.28 14.46
N CYS A 153 11.27 -13.14 14.39
CA CYS A 153 10.49 -12.77 13.21
C CYS A 153 11.38 -12.55 11.98
N MET A 154 12.50 -11.84 12.14
CA MET A 154 13.45 -11.59 11.05
C MET A 154 14.05 -12.89 10.49
N ALA A 155 14.46 -13.80 11.37
CA ALA A 155 15.01 -15.10 11.01
C ALA A 155 13.96 -15.95 10.30
N ARG A 156 12.75 -16.06 10.87
CA ARG A 156 11.64 -16.83 10.29
C ARG A 156 11.28 -16.40 8.86
N TRP A 157 11.36 -15.11 8.56
CA TRP A 157 11.03 -14.58 7.24
C TRP A 157 12.24 -14.36 6.33
N HIS A 158 13.44 -14.77 6.78
CA HIS A 158 14.70 -14.61 6.04
C HIS A 158 14.94 -13.17 5.56
N ILE A 159 14.58 -12.17 6.38
CA ILE A 159 14.54 -10.76 5.95
C ILE A 159 15.88 -10.29 5.39
N ARG A 160 16.99 -10.57 6.10
CA ARG A 160 18.33 -10.14 5.67
C ARG A 160 18.84 -10.86 4.41
N GLN A 161 18.37 -12.08 4.16
CA GLN A 161 18.74 -12.84 2.95
C GLN A 161 17.92 -12.39 1.74
N ARG A 162 16.64 -12.09 1.94
CA ARG A 162 15.72 -11.67 0.87
C ARG A 162 15.89 -10.21 0.47
N PHE A 163 16.28 -9.36 1.43
CA PHE A 163 16.38 -7.92 1.26
C PHE A 163 17.73 -7.44 1.81
N PRO A 164 18.73 -7.21 0.93
CA PRO A 164 20.03 -6.68 1.34
C PRO A 164 19.94 -5.31 2.03
N GLN A 165 18.94 -4.50 1.66
CA GLN A 165 18.60 -3.23 2.29
C GLN A 165 17.09 -3.20 2.59
N PRO A 166 16.65 -3.78 3.72
CA PRO A 166 15.24 -3.85 4.05
C PRO A 166 14.68 -2.49 4.42
N ASP A 167 13.44 -2.21 3.99
CA ASP A 167 12.67 -1.09 4.54
C ASP A 167 12.17 -1.46 5.93
N TRP A 168 12.82 -0.92 6.96
CA TRP A 168 12.49 -1.21 8.35
C TRP A 168 11.05 -0.84 8.72
N SER A 169 10.45 0.15 8.05
CA SER A 169 9.05 0.52 8.32
C SER A 169 8.07 -0.55 7.84
N ILE A 170 8.41 -1.24 6.74
CA ILE A 170 7.63 -2.38 6.25
C ILE A 170 7.80 -3.58 7.17
N VAL A 171 9.05 -3.85 7.60
CA VAL A 171 9.35 -4.95 8.54
C VAL A 171 8.64 -4.75 9.87
N ASP A 172 8.66 -3.56 10.45
CA ASP A 172 7.97 -3.22 11.70
C ASP A 172 6.45 -3.47 11.59
N CYS A 173 5.84 -3.12 10.45
CA CYS A 173 4.43 -3.41 10.20
C CYS A 173 4.15 -4.92 10.12
N TRP A 174 5.05 -5.72 9.55
CA TRP A 174 4.93 -7.18 9.51
C TRP A 174 5.06 -7.81 10.89
N VAL A 175 6.06 -7.37 11.68
CA VAL A 175 6.26 -7.82 13.06
C VAL A 175 5.03 -7.49 13.91
N ALA A 176 4.57 -6.23 13.86
CA ALA A 176 3.35 -5.82 14.57
C ALA A 176 2.15 -6.69 14.21
N ARG A 177 1.94 -6.95 12.91
CA ARG A 177 0.82 -7.78 12.44
C ARG A 177 0.96 -9.23 12.89
N HIS A 178 2.18 -9.76 12.97
CA HIS A 178 2.42 -11.11 13.47
C HIS A 178 2.07 -11.23 14.96
N LEU A 179 2.52 -10.28 15.77
CA LEU A 179 2.26 -10.25 17.21
C LEU A 179 0.78 -10.03 17.52
N LEU A 180 0.13 -9.08 16.84
CA LEU A 180 -1.32 -8.84 17.01
C LEU A 180 -2.16 -10.06 16.64
N ARG A 181 -1.81 -10.80 15.58
CA ARG A 181 -2.49 -12.07 15.23
C ARG A 181 -2.32 -13.15 16.29
N ARG A 182 -1.23 -13.11 17.05
CA ARG A 182 -0.98 -13.97 18.22
C ARG A 182 -1.61 -13.44 19.50
N ARG A 183 -2.52 -12.45 19.41
CA ARG A 183 -3.25 -11.83 20.52
C ARG A 183 -2.37 -11.07 21.51
N TRP A 184 -1.20 -10.60 21.09
CA TRP A 184 -0.40 -9.71 21.93
C TRP A 184 -1.10 -8.34 22.09
N PRO A 185 -1.12 -7.76 23.31
CA PRO A 185 -1.69 -6.44 23.55
C PRO A 185 -1.00 -5.36 22.70
N PRO A 186 -1.74 -4.42 22.07
CA PRO A 186 -1.15 -3.35 21.26
C PRO A 186 -0.09 -2.52 21.98
N ALA A 187 -0.26 -2.26 23.29
CA ALA A 187 0.71 -1.56 24.11
C ALA A 187 2.06 -2.31 24.20
N GLN A 188 2.02 -3.64 24.36
CA GLN A 188 3.23 -4.46 24.35
C GLN A 188 3.88 -4.51 22.98
N VAL A 189 3.09 -4.53 21.89
CA VAL A 189 3.62 -4.46 20.52
C VAL A 189 4.33 -3.13 20.28
N LEU A 190 3.78 -2.01 20.76
CA LEU A 190 4.45 -0.70 20.70
C LEU A 190 5.81 -0.74 21.39
N GLU A 191 5.88 -1.28 22.61
CA GLU A 191 7.14 -1.39 23.36
C GLU A 191 8.14 -2.33 22.68
N ILE A 192 7.71 -3.46 22.13
CA ILE A 192 8.60 -4.36 21.37
C ILE A 192 9.21 -3.62 20.18
N LEU A 193 8.41 -2.89 19.40
CA LEU A 193 8.92 -2.12 18.27
C LEU A 193 9.86 -1.00 18.73
N ARG A 194 9.51 -0.28 19.80
CA ARG A 194 10.34 0.79 20.37
C ARG A 194 11.72 0.29 20.78
N LEU A 195 11.77 -0.87 21.43
CA LEU A 195 13.00 -1.44 21.99
C LEU A 195 13.85 -2.21 20.97
N ALA A 196 13.23 -2.85 19.99
CA ALA A 196 13.91 -3.83 19.12
C ALA A 196 14.00 -3.43 17.65
N SER A 197 13.23 -2.43 17.21
CA SER A 197 13.26 -2.01 15.81
C SER A 197 14.64 -1.45 15.44
N PRO A 198 15.27 -1.94 14.35
CA PRO A 198 16.63 -1.54 14.01
C PRO A 198 16.77 -0.04 13.82
N GLN A 199 17.76 0.53 14.52
CA GLN A 199 18.12 1.95 14.49
C GLN A 199 17.00 2.89 14.96
N PHE A 200 15.94 2.40 15.61
CA PHE A 200 14.86 3.24 16.15
C PHE A 200 15.40 4.23 17.20
N PRO A 201 14.94 5.49 17.26
CA PRO A 201 13.85 6.15 16.52
C PRO A 201 14.15 6.57 15.06
N ARG A 202 15.27 6.13 14.48
CA ARG A 202 15.72 6.45 13.11
C ARG A 202 15.63 7.96 12.85
N ARG A 203 15.19 8.34 11.64
CA ARG A 203 14.98 9.73 11.19
C ARG A 203 13.51 10.16 11.34
N HIS A 204 12.75 9.55 12.25
CA HIS A 204 11.36 9.93 12.49
C HIS A 204 11.32 11.21 13.35
N GLY A 205 10.63 12.25 12.87
CA GLY A 205 10.45 13.50 13.60
C GLY A 205 9.55 13.38 14.83
N ASP A 206 8.62 12.42 14.82
CA ASP A 206 7.82 11.99 15.97
C ASP A 206 7.83 10.45 16.03
N PRO A 207 8.69 9.85 16.88
CA PRO A 207 8.81 8.40 16.98
C PRO A 207 7.56 7.72 17.55
N ASP A 208 6.82 8.40 18.43
CA ASP A 208 5.64 7.84 19.09
C ASP A 208 4.41 7.85 18.18
N ASP A 209 4.25 8.89 17.35
CA ASP A 209 3.28 8.88 16.25
C ASP A 209 3.57 7.75 15.26
N TYR A 210 4.84 7.57 14.89
CA TYR A 210 5.25 6.49 14.01
C TYR A 210 4.85 5.11 14.56
N LEU A 211 5.13 4.83 15.83
CA LEU A 211 4.79 3.56 16.47
C LEU A 211 3.27 3.34 16.49
N ARG A 212 2.50 4.35 16.91
CA ARG A 212 1.02 4.31 16.93
C ARG A 212 0.45 4.00 15.56
N ARG A 213 0.93 4.68 14.51
CA ARG A 213 0.50 4.45 13.12
C ARG A 213 0.87 3.07 12.61
N THR A 214 2.05 2.57 12.97
CA THR A 214 2.51 1.25 12.54
C THR A 214 1.64 0.14 13.13
N VAL A 215 1.32 0.22 14.42
CA VAL A 215 0.43 -0.75 15.09
C VAL A 215 -1.00 -0.64 14.59
N ALA A 216 -1.52 0.58 14.40
CA ALA A 216 -2.84 0.79 13.82
C ALA A 216 -2.95 0.18 12.42
N ARG A 217 -1.99 0.46 11.53
CA ARG A 217 -1.91 -0.12 10.18
C ARG A 217 -1.82 -1.65 10.20
N ALA A 218 -1.10 -2.22 11.17
CA ALA A 218 -0.95 -3.67 11.32
C ALA A 218 -2.23 -4.37 11.77
N ALA A 219 -3.06 -3.69 12.58
CA ALA A 219 -4.34 -4.19 13.06
C ALA A 219 -5.39 -4.31 11.95
N PHE A 220 -5.30 -3.51 10.89
CA PHE A 220 -6.20 -3.63 9.75
C PHE A 220 -5.84 -4.84 8.87
N PRO A 221 -6.82 -5.69 8.53
CA PRO A 221 -6.61 -6.74 7.54
C PRO A 221 -6.37 -6.11 6.17
N PHE A 222 -5.33 -6.57 5.48
CA PHE A 222 -5.27 -6.46 4.03
C PHE A 222 -6.38 -7.35 3.47
N PRO A 223 -7.07 -6.97 2.36
CA PRO A 223 -7.85 -7.96 1.63
C PRO A 223 -6.94 -9.15 1.32
N PRO A 224 -7.42 -10.40 1.44
CA PRO A 224 -6.64 -11.55 1.00
C PRO A 224 -6.18 -11.31 -0.44
N ARG A 225 -4.96 -11.74 -0.76
CA ARG A 225 -4.53 -11.80 -2.17
C ARG A 225 -5.64 -12.53 -2.94
N PRO A 226 -6.08 -12.05 -4.12
CA PRO A 226 -6.87 -12.91 -4.98
C PRO A 226 -6.04 -14.18 -5.16
N VAL A 227 -6.59 -15.30 -4.70
CA VAL A 227 -6.04 -16.61 -5.02
C VAL A 227 -5.99 -16.62 -6.53
N CYS A 228 -4.79 -16.76 -7.10
CA CYS A 228 -4.66 -17.13 -8.50
C CYS A 228 -5.45 -18.42 -8.63
N ALA A 229 -6.67 -18.34 -9.18
CA ALA A 229 -7.40 -19.51 -9.60
C ALA A 229 -6.49 -20.21 -10.60
N ASP A 230 -6.17 -21.46 -10.28
CA ASP A 230 -5.44 -22.36 -11.15
C ASP A 230 -5.98 -22.22 -12.58
N HIS A 231 -5.12 -21.82 -13.51
CA HIS A 231 -5.33 -22.17 -14.91
C HIS A 231 -5.06 -23.66 -15.04
N ALA A 232 -6.04 -24.45 -14.61
CA ALA A 232 -6.18 -25.83 -15.00
C ALA A 232 -6.37 -25.89 -16.52
N SER A 233 -5.40 -26.53 -17.17
CA SER A 233 -5.53 -27.32 -18.39
C SER A 233 -6.52 -26.82 -19.45
N ALA A 234 -6.02 -26.03 -20.39
CA ALA A 234 -6.52 -26.04 -21.76
C ALA A 234 -5.37 -26.40 -22.70
N SER A 235 -5.01 -27.68 -22.75
CA SER A 235 -4.26 -28.25 -23.87
C SER A 235 -5.18 -28.23 -25.10
N ILE A 236 -5.18 -27.08 -25.80
CA ILE A 236 -5.74 -26.95 -27.13
C ILE A 236 -4.89 -27.82 -28.07
N ARG A 237 -5.55 -28.76 -28.75
CA ARG A 237 -4.97 -29.58 -29.82
C ARG A 237 -4.42 -28.67 -30.91
N LEU A 238 -3.14 -28.87 -31.25
CA LEU A 238 -2.53 -28.33 -32.45
C LEU A 238 -2.86 -29.26 -33.61
N ASP A 239 -3.67 -28.78 -34.57
CA ASP A 239 -3.66 -29.29 -35.93
C ASP A 239 -2.82 -28.34 -36.82
N PRO A 240 -2.04 -28.85 -37.77
CA PRO A 240 -0.92 -28.12 -38.39
C PRO A 240 -1.35 -27.28 -39.61
N PRO A 241 -0.62 -26.18 -39.93
CA PRO A 241 -0.82 -25.47 -41.19
C PRO A 241 -0.07 -26.14 -42.35
N SER A 242 -0.87 -26.61 -43.31
CA SER A 242 -0.70 -26.45 -44.77
C SER A 242 0.74 -26.40 -45.32
N THR A 243 1.19 -27.53 -45.87
CA THR A 243 2.28 -27.57 -46.87
C THR A 243 1.84 -26.92 -48.18
N CYS A 244 2.62 -25.93 -48.62
CA CYS A 244 2.52 -25.29 -49.93
C CYS A 244 2.86 -26.30 -51.05
N SER A 245 1.94 -26.47 -52.01
CA SER A 245 2.23 -27.15 -53.28
C SER A 245 2.41 -26.11 -54.39
N ASN A 246 3.63 -26.06 -54.92
CA ASN A 246 3.97 -25.36 -56.16
C ASN A 246 3.64 -26.27 -57.35
N SER A 247 2.83 -25.83 -58.31
CA SER A 247 2.74 -26.43 -59.65
C SER A 247 1.99 -25.53 -60.64
N THR A 248 2.72 -24.64 -61.31
CA THR A 248 2.47 -24.12 -62.66
C THR A 248 3.81 -23.55 -63.16
N GLY A 249 4.34 -23.82 -64.34
CA GLY A 249 3.92 -24.66 -65.45
C GLY A 249 5.13 -24.98 -66.34
N GLY A 250 4.95 -25.91 -67.26
CA GLY A 250 5.90 -26.23 -68.32
C GLY A 250 5.14 -26.54 -69.60
N ARG A 251 5.33 -25.69 -70.62
CA ARG A 251 5.51 -26.11 -72.00
C ARG A 251 6.89 -25.62 -72.41
#